data_AF-A0A496V406-F1
#
_entry.id   AF-A0A496V406-F1
#
_cell.length_a   1.000
_cell.length_b   1.000
_cell.length_c   1.000
_cell.angle_alpha   90.00
_cell.angle_beta   90.00
_cell.angle_gamma   90.00
#
_symmetry.space_group_name_H-M   'P 1'
#
loop_
_entity.id
_entity.type
_entity.pdbx_description
1 polymer ?
#
loop_
_entity_poly.entity_id
_entity_poly.type
_entity_poly.pdbx_seq_one_letter_code
_entity_poly.pdbx_strand_id
1 'polypeptide(L)'
;MRNLAVVLICLFSFSSAIAKPTQTLPIKGSWKIVSYQIVGYPAMSEAKANNWIGKVAEFTTQKRATLRDASTRQVCPRFDYQVTTKNAEAYFLIGYQIKPHRLGITKEEIQLVSMTCQTNSWLGKYREFVLWTDEQMLSYWSGVIFFFAKQRYSSIRPTASTRPTTQGRSKTLLITPQSVGTLNPNSDFNKNTLTRALPGYRVRVEAKTKITKDGDKRVRKYFELSRQGQRMLEVYPNPAATRKIGRIRIFDNRALAPALAKLGTIYADVFKNDEQLVDCQAGINDRSGQTLCSFENMSSIQYVFEPKSDMTTKNLSPIEALNQAELVEFVWTADPSLITERVSTDRSVPRLSQ
;
A
#
# COMPACT_ATOMS: atom_id res chain seq x y z
N MET A 1 -54.47 -53.91 40.96
CA MET A 1 -52.99 -53.82 41.12
C MET A 1 -52.40 -53.41 39.77
N ARG A 2 -51.51 -52.41 39.80
CA ARG A 2 -51.09 -51.54 38.70
C ARG A 2 -50.20 -52.25 37.67
N ASN A 3 -50.52 -52.14 36.39
CA ASN A 3 -49.59 -52.40 35.29
C ASN A 3 -48.92 -51.07 34.90
N LEU A 4 -47.61 -51.00 35.14
CA LEU A 4 -46.76 -49.84 34.88
C LEU A 4 -46.28 -49.90 33.43
N ALA A 5 -46.79 -49.01 32.57
CA ALA A 5 -46.28 -48.82 31.22
C ALA A 5 -44.98 -47.98 31.29
N VAL A 6 -43.85 -48.60 30.93
CA VAL A 6 -42.57 -47.91 30.73
C VAL A 6 -42.50 -47.49 29.26
N VAL A 7 -42.72 -46.20 29.00
CA VAL A 7 -42.48 -45.59 27.68
C VAL A 7 -41.03 -45.11 27.65
N LEU A 8 -40.17 -45.85 26.94
CA LEU A 8 -38.78 -45.49 26.70
C LEU A 8 -38.72 -44.53 25.50
N ILE A 9 -38.64 -43.22 25.75
CA ILE A 9 -38.45 -42.20 24.72
C ILE A 9 -36.94 -42.06 24.46
N CYS A 10 -36.44 -42.70 23.39
CA CYS A 10 -35.10 -42.45 22.87
C CYS A 10 -35.06 -41.11 22.11
N LEU A 11 -34.62 -40.04 22.79
CA LEU A 11 -34.23 -38.78 22.17
C LEU A 11 -32.91 -38.98 21.40
N PHE A 12 -33.01 -39.30 20.11
CA PHE A 12 -31.89 -39.19 19.18
C PHE A 12 -31.62 -37.72 18.87
N SER A 13 -30.72 -37.11 19.65
CA SER A 13 -30.12 -35.81 19.33
C SER A 13 -29.18 -35.96 18.15
N PHE A 14 -29.72 -36.01 16.92
CA PHE A 14 -28.93 -35.77 15.71
C PHE A 14 -28.55 -34.29 15.66
N SER A 15 -27.53 -33.90 16.41
CA SER A 15 -26.78 -32.68 16.13
C SER A 15 -26.07 -32.88 14.81
N SER A 16 -26.76 -32.58 13.71
CA SER A 16 -26.12 -32.43 12.41
C SER A 16 -25.06 -31.35 12.57
N ALA A 17 -23.80 -31.76 12.65
CA ALA A 17 -22.67 -30.85 12.59
C ALA A 17 -22.72 -30.20 11.20
N ILE A 18 -23.36 -29.04 11.10
CA ILE A 18 -23.28 -28.18 9.92
C ILE A 18 -21.80 -27.89 9.75
N ALA A 19 -21.17 -28.55 8.77
CA ALA A 19 -19.77 -28.32 8.44
C ALA A 19 -19.60 -26.82 8.18
N LYS A 20 -18.83 -26.14 9.03
CA LYS A 20 -18.53 -24.72 8.84
C LYS A 20 -17.98 -24.56 7.41
N PRO A 21 -18.53 -23.64 6.60
CA PRO A 21 -18.06 -23.44 5.23
C PRO A 21 -16.55 -23.25 5.28
N THR A 22 -15.82 -24.00 4.44
CA THR A 22 -14.36 -24.00 4.42
C THR A 22 -13.90 -22.57 4.14
N GLN A 23 -13.45 -21.89 5.20
CA GLN A 23 -13.05 -20.49 5.10
C GLN A 23 -11.91 -20.38 4.11
N THR A 24 -12.13 -19.75 2.96
CA THR A 24 -11.10 -19.58 1.93
C THR A 24 -9.97 -18.71 2.46
N LEU A 25 -8.72 -19.08 2.17
CA LEU A 25 -7.55 -18.29 2.55
C LEU A 25 -7.61 -16.88 1.91
N PRO A 26 -7.79 -15.80 2.69
CA PRO A 26 -8.02 -14.45 2.13
C PRO A 26 -6.81 -13.91 1.35
N ILE A 27 -5.61 -14.24 1.81
CA ILE A 27 -4.34 -13.80 1.22
C ILE A 27 -3.86 -14.73 0.08
N LYS A 28 -4.72 -15.58 -0.48
CA LYS A 28 -4.35 -16.43 -1.62
C LYS A 28 -3.82 -15.57 -2.78
N GLY A 29 -2.73 -16.04 -3.39
CA GLY A 29 -2.12 -15.43 -4.57
C GLY A 29 -0.66 -15.06 -4.36
N SER A 30 -0.12 -14.33 -5.33
CA SER A 30 1.25 -13.80 -5.29
C SER A 30 1.24 -12.34 -4.82
N TRP A 31 2.19 -11.98 -3.97
CA TRP A 31 2.29 -10.69 -3.30
C TRP A 31 3.73 -10.22 -3.32
N LYS A 32 3.98 -9.06 -3.90
CA LYS A 32 5.33 -8.48 -3.98
C LYS A 32 5.54 -7.51 -2.84
N ILE A 33 6.66 -7.61 -2.14
CA ILE A 33 7.08 -6.60 -1.17
C ILE A 33 7.48 -5.34 -1.94
N VAL A 34 6.77 -4.25 -1.71
CA VAL A 34 6.97 -2.99 -2.45
C VAL A 34 7.68 -1.94 -1.63
N SER A 35 7.49 -1.94 -0.30
CA SER A 35 8.14 -0.99 0.60
C SER A 35 8.21 -1.56 2.02
N TYR A 36 8.83 -0.80 2.91
CA TYR A 36 8.88 -1.09 4.33
C TYR A 36 8.86 0.21 5.16
N GLN A 37 8.53 0.07 6.44
CA GLN A 37 8.72 1.08 7.47
C GLN A 37 9.37 0.42 8.69
N ILE A 38 10.43 1.03 9.19
CA ILE A 38 11.08 0.67 10.44
C ILE A 38 10.35 1.36 11.58
N VAL A 39 9.98 0.59 12.59
CA VAL A 39 9.28 1.07 13.79
C VAL A 39 10.07 0.70 15.05
N GLY A 40 10.19 1.65 15.98
CA GLY A 40 10.85 1.42 17.27
C GLY A 40 12.34 1.13 17.16
N TYR A 41 12.79 0.09 17.86
CA TYR A 41 14.17 -0.40 17.86
C TYR A 41 14.23 -1.72 17.09
N PRO A 42 14.49 -1.71 15.77
CA PRO A 42 14.37 -2.91 14.97
C PRO A 42 15.51 -3.89 15.22
N ALA A 43 15.17 -5.18 15.31
CA ALA A 43 16.17 -6.24 15.26
C ALA A 43 16.70 -6.47 13.82
N MET A 44 15.95 -6.01 12.80
CA MET A 44 16.38 -6.03 11.41
C MET A 44 16.98 -4.68 11.01
N SER A 45 18.21 -4.69 10.48
CA SER A 45 18.83 -3.47 9.95
C SER A 45 18.12 -2.97 8.68
N GLU A 46 18.22 -1.68 8.40
CA GLU A 46 17.65 -1.06 7.19
C GLU A 46 18.17 -1.73 5.91
N ALA A 47 19.48 -2.01 5.82
CA ALA A 47 20.06 -2.70 4.67
C ALA A 47 19.42 -4.09 4.46
N LYS A 48 19.15 -4.83 5.56
CA LYS A 48 18.47 -6.12 5.49
C LYS A 48 17.01 -5.96 5.10
N ALA A 49 16.30 -4.96 5.61
CA ALA A 49 14.93 -4.63 5.22
C ALA A 49 14.82 -4.30 3.72
N ASN A 50 15.73 -3.47 3.22
CA ASN A 50 15.79 -3.08 1.82
C ASN A 50 16.00 -4.28 0.87
N ASN A 51 16.75 -5.30 1.29
CA ASN A 51 16.93 -6.54 0.52
C ASN A 51 15.65 -7.37 0.37
N TRP A 52 14.58 -7.08 1.11
CA TRP A 52 13.27 -7.71 0.92
C TRP A 52 12.44 -7.07 -0.20
N ILE A 53 12.70 -5.80 -0.54
CA ILE A 53 11.96 -5.12 -1.59
C ILE A 53 12.10 -5.90 -2.91
N GLY A 54 10.97 -6.19 -3.54
CA GLY A 54 10.91 -6.93 -4.79
C GLY A 54 10.75 -8.44 -4.65
N LYS A 55 10.97 -9.02 -3.46
CA LYS A 55 10.66 -10.44 -3.19
C LYS A 55 9.15 -10.68 -3.33
N VAL A 56 8.79 -11.87 -3.78
CA VAL A 56 7.39 -12.29 -4.01
C VAL A 56 7.04 -13.43 -3.07
N ALA A 57 6.06 -13.21 -2.20
CA ALA A 57 5.40 -14.22 -1.40
C ALA A 57 4.20 -14.80 -2.17
N GLU A 58 4.08 -16.13 -2.24
CA GLU A 58 2.95 -16.80 -2.89
C GLU A 58 2.27 -17.74 -1.89
N PHE A 59 0.97 -17.58 -1.73
CA PHE A 59 0.13 -18.40 -0.85
C PHE A 59 -0.90 -19.19 -1.67
N THR A 60 -0.99 -20.48 -1.42
CA THR A 60 -1.83 -21.42 -2.17
C THR A 60 -2.98 -21.95 -1.33
N THR A 61 -4.02 -22.48 -1.98
CA THR A 61 -5.15 -23.13 -1.31
C THR A 61 -4.76 -24.42 -0.60
N GLN A 62 -3.66 -25.05 -1.02
CA GLN A 62 -3.08 -26.25 -0.40
C GLN A 62 -2.26 -25.92 0.85
N LYS A 63 -2.43 -24.74 1.45
CA LYS A 63 -1.71 -24.29 2.64
C LYS A 63 -0.18 -24.32 2.50
N ARG A 64 0.33 -24.07 1.30
CA ARG A 64 1.75 -23.93 1.01
C ARG A 64 2.08 -22.48 0.71
N ALA A 65 3.19 -21.99 1.27
CA ALA A 65 3.68 -20.64 1.03
C ALA A 65 5.12 -20.67 0.47
N THR A 66 5.42 -19.80 -0.48
CA THR A 66 6.79 -19.63 -0.99
C THR A 66 7.19 -18.17 -0.99
N LEU A 67 8.48 -17.90 -0.77
CA LEU A 67 9.07 -16.59 -0.93
C LEU A 67 10.20 -16.72 -1.94
N ARG A 68 10.18 -15.89 -2.99
CA ARG A 68 11.19 -15.94 -4.05
C ARG A 68 11.69 -14.55 -4.45
N ASP A 69 12.92 -14.52 -4.94
CA ASP A 69 13.45 -13.46 -5.79
C ASP A 69 14.10 -14.07 -7.05
N ALA A 70 15.03 -13.34 -7.67
CA ALA A 70 15.74 -13.79 -8.86
C ALA A 70 16.71 -14.97 -8.60
N SER A 71 17.18 -15.17 -7.37
CA SER A 71 18.25 -16.12 -7.05
C SER A 71 17.91 -17.11 -5.94
N THR A 72 16.89 -16.85 -5.14
CA THR A 72 16.55 -17.62 -3.94
C THR A 72 15.08 -18.00 -3.91
N ARG A 73 14.80 -19.19 -3.34
CA ARG A 73 13.44 -19.68 -3.09
C ARG A 73 13.38 -20.33 -1.71
N GLN A 74 12.52 -19.80 -0.85
CA GLN A 74 12.24 -20.33 0.49
C GLN A 74 10.81 -20.86 0.52
N VAL A 75 10.58 -21.97 1.21
CA VAL A 75 9.30 -22.68 1.19
C VAL A 75 8.83 -22.97 2.61
N CYS A 76 7.57 -22.67 2.87
CA CYS A 76 6.80 -23.28 3.95
C CYS A 76 5.91 -24.36 3.31
N PRO A 77 6.21 -25.65 3.49
CA PRO A 77 5.50 -26.73 2.79
C PRO A 77 4.05 -26.84 3.25
N ARG A 78 3.79 -26.55 4.53
CA ARG A 78 2.46 -26.55 5.14
C ARG A 78 2.38 -25.52 6.25
N PHE A 79 1.30 -24.73 6.25
CA PHE A 79 0.96 -23.80 7.32
C PHE A 79 -0.46 -24.01 7.82
N ASP A 80 -0.72 -23.58 9.04
CA ASP A 80 -2.07 -23.36 9.55
C ASP A 80 -2.33 -21.86 9.67
N TYR A 81 -3.61 -21.47 9.62
CA TYR A 81 -4.00 -20.07 9.72
C TYR A 81 -5.31 -19.87 10.45
N GLN A 82 -5.46 -18.67 11.01
CA GLN A 82 -6.69 -18.16 11.60
C GLN A 82 -6.95 -16.76 11.02
N VAL A 83 -8.22 -16.44 10.80
CA VAL A 83 -8.64 -15.10 10.37
C VAL A 83 -9.42 -14.45 11.49
N THR A 84 -9.08 -13.21 11.83
CA THR A 84 -9.81 -12.39 12.81
C THR A 84 -10.01 -10.98 12.27
N THR A 85 -10.94 -10.23 12.87
CA THR A 85 -11.09 -8.79 12.63
C THR A 85 -10.68 -8.05 13.91
N LYS A 86 -10.01 -6.92 13.76
CA LYS A 86 -9.58 -6.05 14.85
C LYS A 86 -9.83 -4.58 14.50
N ASN A 87 -10.04 -3.76 15.53
CA ASN A 87 -9.92 -2.31 15.40
C ASN A 87 -8.46 -1.95 15.06
N ALA A 88 -8.28 -1.18 14.00
CA ALA A 88 -7.00 -0.82 13.42
C ALA A 88 -6.17 0.04 14.38
N GLU A 89 -6.79 1.03 15.01
CA GLU A 89 -6.10 1.93 15.94
C GLU A 89 -5.59 1.17 17.15
N ALA A 90 -6.43 0.34 17.79
CA ALA A 90 -6.02 -0.50 18.91
C ALA A 90 -4.87 -1.45 18.50
N TYR A 91 -4.96 -2.09 17.33
CA TYR A 91 -3.92 -3.02 16.88
C TYR A 91 -2.58 -2.32 16.63
N PHE A 92 -2.57 -1.19 15.90
CA PHE A 92 -1.33 -0.52 15.52
C PHE A 92 -0.74 0.37 16.60
N LEU A 93 -1.58 1.12 17.32
CA LEU A 93 -1.10 2.04 18.35
C LEU A 93 -0.61 1.28 19.59
N ILE A 94 -1.35 0.27 20.05
CA ILE A 94 -0.95 -0.53 21.22
C ILE A 94 0.19 -1.48 20.84
N GLY A 95 0.07 -2.16 19.69
CA GLY A 95 1.03 -3.20 19.29
C GLY A 95 2.37 -2.64 18.77
N TYR A 96 2.34 -1.50 18.07
CA TYR A 96 3.50 -0.99 17.34
C TYR A 96 3.76 0.51 17.55
N GLN A 97 2.98 1.20 18.38
CA GLN A 97 3.10 2.64 18.66
C GLN A 97 3.02 3.51 17.40
N ILE A 98 2.25 3.08 16.40
CA ILE A 98 2.07 3.79 15.13
C ILE A 98 0.59 4.04 14.86
N LYS A 99 0.27 5.24 14.38
CA LYS A 99 -1.09 5.56 13.90
C LYS A 99 -1.37 4.84 12.57
N PRO A 100 -2.52 4.16 12.38
CA PRO A 100 -2.86 3.45 11.15
C PRO A 100 -2.73 4.30 9.87
N HIS A 101 -3.07 5.59 9.94
CA HIS A 101 -2.99 6.52 8.80
C HIS A 101 -1.56 6.68 8.28
N ARG A 102 -0.52 6.56 9.13
CA ARG A 102 0.89 6.58 8.67
C ARG A 102 1.21 5.37 7.78
N LEU A 103 0.42 4.31 7.87
CA LEU A 103 0.51 3.10 7.04
C LEU A 103 -0.42 3.14 5.82
N GLY A 104 -1.17 4.23 5.60
CA GLY A 104 -2.17 4.29 4.53
C GLY A 104 -3.47 3.54 4.84
N ILE A 105 -3.69 3.18 6.10
CA ILE A 105 -4.91 2.50 6.54
C ILE A 105 -5.91 3.55 7.03
N THR A 106 -7.03 3.66 6.31
CA THR A 106 -8.10 4.62 6.61
C THR A 106 -9.35 3.96 7.21
N LYS A 107 -9.41 2.62 7.25
CA LYS A 107 -10.53 1.87 7.82
C LYS A 107 -10.37 1.69 9.31
N GLU A 108 -11.48 1.76 10.04
CA GLU A 108 -11.53 1.48 11.47
C GLU A 108 -11.21 0.01 11.78
N GLU A 109 -11.69 -0.92 10.94
CA GLU A 109 -11.43 -2.36 11.10
C GLU A 109 -10.48 -2.91 10.05
N ILE A 110 -9.66 -3.87 10.48
CA ILE A 110 -8.71 -4.61 9.65
C ILE A 110 -8.92 -6.12 9.83
N GLN A 111 -8.64 -6.88 8.77
CA GLN A 111 -8.62 -8.33 8.83
C GLN A 111 -7.19 -8.80 9.09
N LEU A 112 -7.00 -9.64 10.11
CA LEU A 112 -5.73 -10.30 10.41
C LEU A 112 -5.77 -11.75 9.95
N VAL A 113 -4.74 -12.17 9.22
CA VAL A 113 -4.48 -13.57 8.90
C VAL A 113 -3.23 -14.00 9.65
N SER A 114 -3.43 -14.66 10.78
CA SER A 114 -2.36 -15.24 11.59
C SER A 114 -1.96 -16.59 11.00
N MET A 115 -0.67 -16.83 10.81
CA MET A 115 -0.12 -18.00 10.16
C MET A 115 1.01 -18.63 10.96
N THR A 116 1.03 -19.97 11.00
CA THR A 116 2.11 -20.74 11.60
C THR A 116 2.62 -21.75 10.58
N CYS A 117 3.90 -21.70 10.25
CA CYS A 117 4.52 -22.74 9.44
C CYS A 117 4.87 -23.95 10.32
N GLN A 118 4.59 -25.15 9.83
CA GLN A 118 4.88 -26.39 10.56
C GLN A 118 6.39 -26.72 10.60
N THR A 119 7.20 -26.01 9.79
CA THR A 119 8.65 -26.14 9.75
C THR A 119 9.31 -24.76 9.87
N ASN A 120 10.58 -24.74 10.28
CA ASN A 120 11.38 -23.50 10.23
C ASN A 120 11.44 -22.99 8.79
N SER A 121 10.91 -21.79 8.56
CA SER A 121 10.85 -21.14 7.25
C SER A 121 10.83 -19.62 7.41
N TRP A 122 10.78 -18.90 6.29
CA TRP A 122 10.64 -17.45 6.30
C TRP A 122 9.40 -16.94 7.02
N LEU A 123 8.31 -17.72 7.08
CA LEU A 123 7.10 -17.37 7.86
C LEU A 123 7.35 -17.42 9.37
N GLY A 124 8.37 -18.14 9.83
CA GLY A 124 8.62 -18.38 11.25
C GLY A 124 7.54 -19.23 11.92
N LYS A 125 7.57 -19.26 13.26
CA LYS A 125 6.57 -19.97 14.10
C LYS A 125 5.21 -19.26 14.12
N TYR A 126 5.21 -17.94 13.99
CA TYR A 126 4.01 -17.12 14.01
C TYR A 126 4.22 -15.88 13.15
N ARG A 127 3.23 -15.53 12.32
CA ARG A 127 3.24 -14.33 11.50
C ARG A 127 1.83 -13.85 11.22
N GLU A 128 1.63 -12.56 11.33
CA GLU A 128 0.36 -11.92 11.01
C GLU A 128 0.47 -11.14 9.72
N PHE A 129 -0.54 -11.30 8.86
CA PHE A 129 -0.74 -10.46 7.69
C PHE A 129 -2.00 -9.64 7.91
N VAL A 130 -1.86 -8.32 7.86
CA VAL A 130 -2.99 -7.40 7.93
C VAL A 130 -3.48 -7.16 6.50
N LEU A 131 -4.71 -7.56 6.22
CA LEU A 131 -5.41 -7.30 4.98
C LEU A 131 -6.42 -6.17 5.23
N TRP A 132 -6.31 -5.08 4.49
CA TRP A 132 -7.32 -4.01 4.51
C TRP A 132 -7.94 -3.74 3.13
N THR A 133 -7.33 -4.28 2.06
CA THR A 133 -7.88 -4.33 0.70
C THR A 133 -7.49 -5.64 -0.01
N ASP A 134 -8.15 -5.99 -1.10
CA ASP A 134 -7.80 -7.18 -1.88
C ASP A 134 -6.45 -7.07 -2.62
N GLU A 135 -5.86 -5.87 -2.71
CA GLU A 135 -4.64 -5.59 -3.46
C GLU A 135 -3.46 -5.22 -2.53
N GLN A 136 -3.72 -4.99 -1.24
CA GLN A 136 -2.73 -4.56 -0.25
C GLN A 136 -2.80 -5.40 1.02
N MET A 137 -1.63 -5.81 1.50
CA MET A 137 -1.49 -6.30 2.86
C MET A 137 -0.18 -5.80 3.46
N LEU A 138 -0.05 -5.87 4.79
CA LEU A 138 1.20 -5.61 5.48
C LEU A 138 1.53 -6.73 6.46
N SER A 139 2.78 -6.80 6.89
CA SER A 139 3.22 -7.75 7.91
C SER A 139 4.42 -7.22 8.66
N TYR A 140 4.40 -7.33 9.99
CA TYR A 140 5.48 -6.86 10.87
C TYR A 140 6.50 -7.95 11.15
N TRP A 141 7.77 -7.74 10.80
CA TRP A 141 8.89 -8.67 11.06
C TRP A 141 10.06 -7.94 11.72
N SER A 142 10.40 -8.32 12.95
CA SER A 142 11.64 -7.89 13.61
C SER A 142 11.86 -6.37 13.64
N GLY A 143 10.80 -5.60 13.92
CA GLY A 143 10.82 -4.13 13.93
C GLY A 143 10.54 -3.46 12.59
N VAL A 144 10.14 -4.21 11.58
CA VAL A 144 9.91 -3.70 10.22
C VAL A 144 8.52 -4.10 9.73
N ILE A 145 7.70 -3.12 9.39
CA ILE A 145 6.43 -3.34 8.70
C ILE A 145 6.72 -3.39 7.20
N PHE A 146 6.44 -4.53 6.57
CA PHE A 146 6.55 -4.70 5.11
C PHE A 146 5.21 -4.49 4.44
N PHE A 147 5.20 -3.73 3.34
CA PHE A 147 4.03 -3.51 2.51
C PHE A 147 4.07 -4.42 1.30
N PHE A 148 2.94 -5.07 1.02
CA PHE A 148 2.79 -6.02 -0.07
C PHE A 148 1.73 -5.52 -1.06
N ALA A 149 2.03 -5.66 -2.35
CA ALA A 149 1.09 -5.44 -3.43
C ALA A 149 0.77 -6.78 -4.14
N LYS A 150 -0.52 -7.09 -4.28
CA LYS A 150 -0.95 -8.30 -4.98
C LYS A 150 -0.48 -8.27 -6.43
N GLN A 151 0.04 -9.39 -6.89
CA GLN A 151 0.47 -9.59 -8.26
C GLN A 151 -0.66 -10.32 -8.99
N ARG A 152 -1.13 -9.76 -10.11
CA ARG A 152 -2.02 -10.48 -11.02
C ARG A 152 -1.16 -11.25 -12.02
N TYR A 153 -1.29 -12.57 -12.04
CA TYR A 153 -0.64 -13.40 -13.06
C TYR A 153 -1.15 -12.95 -14.43
N SER A 154 -0.24 -12.45 -15.28
CA SER A 154 -0.50 -12.47 -16.72
C SER A 154 -0.24 -13.92 -17.14
N SER A 155 -1.28 -14.64 -17.54
CA SER A 155 -1.19 -16.01 -18.05
C SER A 155 -0.50 -16.01 -19.41
N ILE A 156 0.80 -15.72 -19.45
CA ILE A 156 1.64 -16.03 -20.60
C ILE A 156 2.25 -17.39 -20.27
N ARG A 157 1.70 -18.42 -20.92
CA ARG A 157 2.22 -19.80 -20.88
C ARG A 157 3.70 -19.73 -21.30
N PRO A 158 4.68 -20.13 -20.47
CA PRO A 158 6.07 -20.15 -20.90
C PRO A 158 6.19 -21.25 -21.96
N THR A 159 6.35 -20.85 -23.23
CA THR A 159 6.85 -21.77 -24.25
C THR A 159 8.29 -22.12 -23.90
N ALA A 160 8.62 -23.41 -23.94
CA ALA A 160 9.89 -23.98 -23.53
C ALA A 160 11.05 -23.56 -24.45
N SER A 161 11.44 -22.29 -24.48
CA SER A 161 12.68 -21.83 -25.14
C SER A 161 13.10 -20.41 -24.75
N THR A 162 12.62 -19.86 -23.64
CA THR A 162 13.04 -18.53 -23.19
C THR A 162 13.35 -18.55 -21.70
N ARG A 163 14.54 -18.05 -21.33
CA ARG A 163 14.96 -17.83 -19.93
C ARG A 163 13.79 -17.30 -19.10
N PRO A 164 13.56 -17.81 -17.88
CA PRO A 164 12.42 -17.41 -17.07
C PRO A 164 12.63 -15.99 -16.52
N THR A 165 12.30 -14.95 -17.30
CA THR A 165 12.05 -13.61 -16.76
C THR A 165 10.67 -13.61 -16.11
N THR A 166 10.60 -14.24 -14.94
CA THR A 166 9.40 -14.29 -14.09
C THR A 166 9.17 -12.94 -13.39
N GLN A 167 9.13 -11.84 -14.14
CA GLN A 167 8.61 -10.57 -13.63
C GLN A 167 7.12 -10.51 -13.91
N GLY A 168 6.32 -11.00 -12.95
CA GLY A 168 4.89 -10.74 -12.94
C GLY A 168 4.65 -9.23 -13.08
N ARG A 169 3.90 -8.84 -14.11
CA ARG A 169 3.56 -7.44 -14.33
C ARG A 169 2.44 -7.07 -13.37
N SER A 170 2.73 -6.28 -12.34
CA SER A 170 1.68 -5.70 -11.50
C SER A 170 0.74 -4.88 -12.38
N LYS A 171 -0.55 -5.24 -12.41
CA LYS A 171 -1.57 -4.44 -13.10
C LYS A 171 -1.75 -3.11 -12.39
N THR A 172 -1.56 -3.09 -11.06
CA THR A 172 -1.77 -1.93 -10.19
C THR A 172 -0.43 -1.30 -9.82
N LEU A 173 -0.34 0.02 -9.87
CA LEU A 173 0.78 0.78 -9.29
C LEU A 173 0.37 1.23 -7.89
N LEU A 174 0.92 0.61 -6.87
CA LEU A 174 0.56 0.94 -5.49
C LEU A 174 1.22 2.24 -5.03
N ILE A 175 0.45 3.12 -4.41
CA ILE A 175 0.96 4.30 -3.71
C ILE A 175 0.74 4.07 -2.22
N THR A 176 1.81 4.21 -1.44
CA THR A 176 1.78 4.23 0.02
C THR A 176 2.47 5.50 0.50
N PRO A 177 2.30 5.90 1.77
CA PRO A 177 2.99 7.09 2.29
C PRO A 177 4.52 7.01 2.09
N GLN A 178 5.06 5.79 2.13
CA GLN A 178 6.48 5.48 1.99
C GLN A 178 6.96 5.33 0.53
N SER A 179 6.07 5.11 -0.45
CA SER A 179 6.50 4.66 -1.77
C SER A 179 5.49 4.79 -2.92
N VAL A 180 6.01 4.75 -4.14
CA VAL A 180 5.26 4.54 -5.38
C VAL A 180 5.81 3.28 -6.06
N GLY A 181 5.07 2.18 -5.96
CA GLY A 181 5.60 0.86 -6.29
C GLY A 181 6.82 0.55 -5.42
N THR A 182 7.96 0.25 -6.05
CA THR A 182 9.23 0.04 -5.31
C THR A 182 10.10 1.30 -5.22
N LEU A 183 9.60 2.46 -5.67
CA LEU A 183 10.31 3.73 -5.55
C LEU A 183 9.99 4.36 -4.20
N ASN A 184 11.01 4.79 -3.47
CA ASN A 184 10.92 5.34 -2.13
C ASN A 184 11.94 6.50 -1.95
N PRO A 185 12.01 7.19 -0.79
CA PRO A 185 12.93 8.31 -0.58
C PRO A 185 14.41 7.97 -0.77
N ASN A 186 14.79 6.70 -0.58
CA ASN A 186 16.16 6.22 -0.75
C ASN A 186 16.51 5.85 -2.19
N SER A 187 15.52 5.85 -3.09
CA SER A 187 15.72 5.49 -4.50
C SER A 187 16.52 6.55 -5.24
N ASP A 188 17.51 6.11 -6.01
CA ASP A 188 18.32 7.03 -6.81
C ASP A 188 17.50 7.65 -7.95
N PHE A 189 17.72 8.95 -8.15
CA PHE A 189 17.15 9.71 -9.26
C PHE A 189 17.94 9.45 -10.56
N ASN A 190 17.76 8.27 -11.15
CA ASN A 190 18.38 7.91 -12.43
C ASN A 190 17.51 6.96 -13.26
N LYS A 191 17.79 6.89 -14.57
CA LYS A 191 17.02 6.10 -15.53
C LYS A 191 17.00 4.60 -15.21
N ASN A 192 18.10 4.04 -14.71
CA ASN A 192 18.23 2.61 -14.44
C ASN A 192 17.34 2.19 -13.26
N THR A 193 17.32 2.98 -12.18
CA THR A 193 16.43 2.79 -11.03
C THR A 193 14.97 2.80 -11.46
N LEU A 194 14.58 3.81 -12.25
CA LEU A 194 13.20 3.95 -12.73
C LEU A 194 12.76 2.81 -13.65
N THR A 195 13.62 2.42 -14.60
CA THR A 195 13.34 1.32 -15.54
C THR A 195 13.17 -0.01 -14.81
N ARG A 196 13.97 -0.27 -13.77
CA ARG A 196 13.88 -1.49 -12.96
C ARG A 196 12.63 -1.51 -12.07
N ALA A 197 12.30 -0.37 -11.45
CA ALA A 197 11.16 -0.26 -10.54
C ALA A 197 9.81 -0.31 -11.27
N LEU A 198 9.74 0.25 -12.47
CA LEU A 198 8.51 0.39 -13.26
C LEU A 198 8.67 -0.30 -14.63
N PRO A 199 8.66 -1.65 -14.67
CA PRO A 199 8.80 -2.38 -15.91
C PRO A 199 7.63 -2.11 -16.85
N GLY A 200 7.94 -1.90 -18.13
CA GLY A 200 6.97 -1.62 -19.18
C GLY A 200 6.57 -0.14 -19.31
N TYR A 201 7.28 0.78 -18.65
CA TYR A 201 7.25 2.21 -18.93
C TYR A 201 8.48 2.59 -19.75
N ARG A 202 8.31 3.52 -20.69
CA ARG A 202 9.41 4.17 -21.40
C ARG A 202 9.84 5.40 -20.59
N VAL A 203 11.12 5.45 -20.23
CA VAL A 203 11.70 6.53 -19.42
C VAL A 203 12.46 7.51 -20.33
N ARG A 204 12.09 8.79 -20.27
CA ARG A 204 12.76 9.91 -20.96
C ARG A 204 13.20 10.97 -19.97
N VAL A 205 14.32 11.63 -20.25
CA VAL A 205 14.74 12.83 -19.50
C VAL A 205 14.10 14.02 -20.18
N GLU A 206 13.42 14.86 -19.42
CA GLU A 206 12.81 16.09 -19.89
C GLU A 206 13.28 17.25 -19.00
N ALA A 207 13.11 18.49 -19.46
CA ALA A 207 13.51 19.68 -18.73
C ALA A 207 12.42 20.75 -18.80
N LYS A 208 12.07 21.33 -17.65
CA LYS A 208 11.20 22.50 -17.56
C LYS A 208 12.02 23.72 -17.18
N THR A 209 11.94 24.78 -17.97
CA THR A 209 12.58 26.06 -17.67
C THR A 209 11.56 26.95 -16.97
N LYS A 210 11.87 27.40 -15.75
CA LYS A 210 11.08 28.41 -15.04
C LYS A 210 11.89 29.70 -14.97
N ILE A 211 11.30 30.80 -15.40
CA ILE A 211 11.87 32.14 -15.24
C ILE A 211 11.47 32.62 -13.84
N THR A 212 12.44 33.05 -13.02
CA THR A 212 12.17 33.63 -11.70
C THR A 212 11.58 35.03 -11.84
N LYS A 213 11.06 35.59 -10.73
CA LYS A 213 10.61 37.00 -10.72
C LYS A 213 11.73 37.98 -11.09
N ASP A 214 12.98 37.59 -10.82
CA ASP A 214 14.19 38.37 -11.10
C ASP A 214 14.74 38.15 -12.53
N GLY A 215 14.05 37.36 -13.37
CA GLY A 215 14.45 37.08 -14.76
C GLY A 215 15.39 35.88 -14.94
N ASP A 216 15.85 35.24 -13.86
CA ASP A 216 16.75 34.09 -13.95
C ASP A 216 16.06 32.85 -14.50
N LYS A 217 16.74 32.13 -15.41
CA LYS A 217 16.26 30.85 -15.94
C LYS A 217 16.70 29.70 -15.03
N ARG A 218 15.74 29.08 -14.33
CA ARG A 218 15.96 27.82 -13.60
C ARG A 218 15.46 26.63 -14.41
N VAL A 219 16.40 25.83 -14.93
CA VAL A 219 16.09 24.58 -15.63
C VAL A 219 15.99 23.44 -14.62
N ARG A 220 14.82 22.81 -14.52
CA ARG A 220 14.59 21.62 -13.70
C ARG A 220 14.46 20.40 -14.58
N LYS A 221 15.45 19.51 -14.52
CA LYS A 221 15.39 18.19 -15.15
C LYS A 221 14.48 17.26 -14.36
N TYR A 222 13.70 16.46 -15.06
CA TYR A 222 12.83 15.43 -14.49
C TYR A 222 12.80 14.22 -15.43
N PHE A 223 12.34 13.08 -14.94
CA PHE A 223 12.06 11.93 -15.80
C PHE A 223 10.57 11.88 -16.12
N GLU A 224 10.24 11.79 -17.39
CA GLU A 224 8.90 11.44 -17.84
C GLU A 224 8.83 9.94 -18.11
N LEU A 225 7.81 9.29 -17.55
CA LEU A 225 7.51 7.89 -17.80
C LEU A 225 6.21 7.78 -18.58
N SER A 226 6.28 7.12 -19.74
CA SER A 226 5.12 6.89 -20.61
C SER A 226 4.81 5.41 -20.77
N ARG A 227 3.53 5.10 -21.00
CA ARG A 227 3.06 3.76 -21.38
C ARG A 227 2.09 3.92 -22.54
N GLN A 228 2.26 3.13 -23.61
CA GLN A 228 1.40 3.21 -24.80
C GLN A 228 1.32 4.63 -25.38
N GLY A 229 2.44 5.37 -25.36
CA GLY A 229 2.51 6.75 -25.87
C GLY A 229 1.93 7.83 -24.95
N GLN A 230 1.21 7.46 -23.89
CA GLN A 230 0.63 8.40 -22.93
C GLN A 230 1.56 8.63 -21.74
N ARG A 231 1.62 9.87 -21.26
CA ARG A 231 2.36 10.25 -20.05
C ARG A 231 1.65 9.71 -18.82
N MET A 232 2.39 8.97 -18.00
CA MET A 232 1.85 8.28 -16.82
C MET A 232 2.45 8.80 -15.51
N LEU A 233 3.73 9.20 -15.52
CA LEU A 233 4.39 9.77 -14.35
C LEU A 233 5.40 10.86 -14.74
N GLU A 234 5.58 11.83 -13.84
CA GLU A 234 6.73 12.75 -13.84
C GLU A 234 7.50 12.57 -12.51
N VAL A 235 8.79 12.22 -12.58
CA VAL A 235 9.65 12.01 -11.41
C VAL A 235 10.65 13.15 -11.30
N TYR A 236 10.71 13.79 -10.14
CA TYR A 236 11.57 14.92 -9.84
C TYR A 236 12.64 14.57 -8.80
N PRO A 237 13.85 15.15 -8.88
CA PRO A 237 14.87 14.97 -7.86
C PRO A 237 14.47 15.65 -6.55
N ASN A 238 14.98 15.13 -5.44
CA ASN A 238 14.90 15.79 -4.15
C ASN A 238 15.80 17.04 -4.17
N PRO A 239 15.28 18.25 -3.89
CA PRO A 239 16.08 19.47 -3.92
C PRO A 239 17.19 19.49 -2.86
N ALA A 240 16.97 18.85 -1.70
CA ALA A 240 17.97 18.73 -0.63
C ALA A 240 18.95 17.58 -0.87
N ALA A 241 18.53 16.52 -1.57
CA ALA A 241 19.32 15.35 -1.88
C ALA A 241 19.27 15.05 -3.39
N THR A 242 20.00 15.84 -4.18
CA THR A 242 19.87 15.91 -5.67
C THR A 242 20.06 14.59 -6.43
N ARG A 243 20.58 13.54 -5.79
CA ARG A 243 20.73 12.19 -6.35
C ARG A 243 19.60 11.22 -5.98
N LYS A 244 18.60 11.66 -5.20
CA LYS A 244 17.46 10.87 -4.75
C LYS A 244 16.16 11.38 -5.34
N ILE A 245 15.16 10.50 -5.43
CA ILE A 245 13.81 10.88 -5.84
C ILE A 245 13.20 11.76 -4.74
N GLY A 246 12.63 12.90 -5.14
CA GLY A 246 11.98 13.84 -4.21
C GLY A 246 10.47 13.90 -4.36
N ARG A 247 9.97 13.77 -5.59
CA ARG A 247 8.55 13.88 -5.87
C ARG A 247 8.18 13.10 -7.12
N ILE A 248 7.00 12.49 -7.11
CA ILE A 248 6.43 11.76 -8.23
C ILE A 248 5.01 12.28 -8.45
N ARG A 249 4.75 12.83 -9.63
CA ARG A 249 3.39 13.13 -10.11
C ARG A 249 2.89 11.93 -10.88
N ILE A 250 1.65 11.51 -10.64
CA ILE A 250 1.12 10.23 -11.11
C ILE A 250 -0.22 10.47 -11.79
N PHE A 251 -0.28 10.14 -13.08
CA PHE A 251 -1.43 10.26 -13.97
C PHE A 251 -1.87 8.88 -14.48
N ASP A 252 -1.36 7.82 -13.86
CA ASP A 252 -1.63 6.45 -14.26
C ASP A 252 -2.96 5.97 -13.67
N ASN A 253 -3.93 5.65 -14.53
CA ASN A 253 -5.23 5.10 -14.09
C ASN A 253 -5.15 3.72 -13.42
N ARG A 254 -3.97 3.09 -13.42
CA ARG A 254 -3.69 1.87 -12.66
C ARG A 254 -3.16 2.15 -11.26
N ALA A 255 -2.93 3.42 -10.91
CA ALA A 255 -2.52 3.79 -9.58
C ALA A 255 -3.64 3.53 -8.56
N LEU A 256 -3.27 3.02 -7.40
CA LEU A 256 -4.15 2.83 -6.26
C LEU A 256 -3.47 3.42 -5.04
N ALA A 257 -4.10 4.44 -4.45
CA ALA A 257 -3.63 5.11 -3.24
C ALA A 257 -4.47 4.68 -2.02
N PRO A 258 -4.12 5.15 -0.80
CA PRO A 258 -4.98 5.02 0.39
C PRO A 258 -6.42 5.47 0.14
N ALA A 259 -7.35 5.03 1.01
CA ALA A 259 -8.79 5.15 0.81
C ALA A 259 -9.33 4.52 -0.50
N LEU A 260 -8.58 3.59 -1.10
CA LEU A 260 -8.90 2.95 -2.39
C LEU A 260 -9.01 3.95 -3.56
N ALA A 261 -8.43 5.14 -3.43
CA ALA A 261 -8.54 6.20 -4.41
C ALA A 261 -7.89 5.80 -5.75
N LYS A 262 -8.54 6.17 -6.85
CA LYS A 262 -8.10 5.97 -8.23
C LYS A 262 -8.41 7.21 -9.05
N LEU A 263 -7.67 7.44 -10.12
CA LEU A 263 -7.99 8.55 -11.02
C LEU A 263 -9.43 8.41 -11.56
N GLY A 264 -10.15 9.52 -11.63
CA GLY A 264 -11.57 9.61 -12.00
C GLY A 264 -12.56 9.40 -10.85
N THR A 265 -12.11 9.00 -9.64
CA THR A 265 -13.02 8.98 -8.47
C THR A 265 -13.33 10.41 -8.02
N ILE A 266 -14.56 10.65 -7.58
CA ILE A 266 -14.95 11.97 -7.06
C ILE A 266 -14.44 12.18 -5.63
N TYR A 267 -14.21 13.44 -5.25
CA TYR A 267 -13.79 13.81 -3.88
C TYR A 267 -14.64 13.17 -2.79
N ALA A 268 -15.97 13.27 -2.94
CA ALA A 268 -16.91 12.75 -1.96
C ALA A 268 -16.86 11.21 -1.84
N ASP A 269 -16.26 10.47 -2.77
CA ASP A 269 -16.06 9.03 -2.63
C ASP A 269 -14.73 8.68 -1.96
N VAL A 270 -13.71 9.53 -2.11
CA VAL A 270 -12.39 9.35 -1.50
C VAL A 270 -12.43 9.68 -0.01
N PHE A 271 -13.18 10.72 0.38
CA PHE A 271 -13.27 11.22 1.75
C PHE A 271 -14.68 11.07 2.36
N LYS A 272 -15.47 10.13 1.82
CA LYS A 272 -16.94 10.00 1.99
C LYS A 272 -17.46 10.01 3.41
N ASN A 273 -16.67 9.54 4.37
CA ASN A 273 -17.10 9.27 5.75
C ASN A 273 -16.03 9.66 6.77
N ASP A 274 -15.05 10.44 6.37
CA ASP A 274 -13.92 10.69 7.22
C ASP A 274 -14.21 11.93 8.09
N GLU A 275 -14.59 11.67 9.35
CA GLU A 275 -14.26 12.54 10.49
C GLU A 275 -12.72 12.75 10.62
N GLN A 276 -11.93 12.16 9.72
CA GLN A 276 -10.50 12.37 9.59
C GLN A 276 -10.27 13.76 9.01
N LEU A 277 -9.34 14.46 9.66
CA LEU A 277 -8.95 15.78 9.26
C LEU A 277 -8.27 15.71 7.87
N VAL A 278 -8.97 16.23 6.87
CA VAL A 278 -8.48 16.42 5.50
C VAL A 278 -8.07 17.87 5.37
N ASP A 279 -6.80 18.12 5.03
CA ASP A 279 -6.33 19.46 4.68
C ASP A 279 -6.43 19.62 3.16
N CYS A 280 -7.24 20.58 2.72
CA CYS A 280 -7.43 20.93 1.32
C CYS A 280 -7.02 22.39 1.09
N GLN A 281 -6.22 22.60 0.04
CA GLN A 281 -5.73 23.92 -0.36
C GLN A 281 -6.05 24.17 -1.83
N ALA A 282 -6.45 25.40 -2.14
CA ALA A 282 -6.63 25.84 -3.52
C ALA A 282 -5.28 25.84 -4.24
N GLY A 283 -5.27 25.32 -5.47
CA GLY A 283 -4.11 25.34 -6.34
C GLY A 283 -3.77 26.76 -6.77
N ILE A 284 -2.48 27.09 -6.74
CA ILE A 284 -1.94 28.39 -7.16
C ILE A 284 -1.09 28.26 -8.43
N ASN A 285 -0.88 29.36 -9.15
CA ASN A 285 -0.06 29.42 -10.36
C ASN A 285 -0.50 28.41 -11.44
N ASP A 286 0.37 27.44 -11.78
CA ASP A 286 0.14 26.39 -12.77
C ASP A 286 -0.90 25.34 -12.34
N ARG A 287 -1.46 25.47 -11.13
CA ARG A 287 -2.55 24.66 -10.60
C ARG A 287 -3.83 25.46 -10.33
N SER A 288 -3.94 26.69 -10.85
CA SER A 288 -5.17 27.47 -10.71
C SER A 288 -6.38 26.67 -11.19
N GLY A 289 -7.45 26.64 -10.38
CA GLY A 289 -8.66 25.86 -10.65
C GLY A 289 -8.62 24.41 -10.15
N GLN A 290 -7.50 23.94 -9.61
CA GLN A 290 -7.37 22.64 -8.95
C GLN A 290 -7.50 22.77 -7.43
N THR A 291 -7.91 21.69 -6.75
CA THR A 291 -7.85 21.57 -5.29
C THR A 291 -6.90 20.45 -4.91
N LEU A 292 -5.96 20.72 -4.01
CA LEU A 292 -5.00 19.74 -3.52
C LEU A 292 -5.39 19.36 -2.10
N CYS A 293 -5.72 18.09 -1.88
CA CYS A 293 -6.10 17.58 -0.57
C CYS A 293 -5.12 16.52 -0.08
N SER A 294 -4.97 16.38 1.24
CA SER A 294 -4.24 15.30 1.89
C SER A 294 -4.87 14.98 3.23
N PHE A 295 -4.76 13.74 3.69
CA PHE A 295 -5.06 13.43 5.09
C PHE A 295 -4.00 14.11 5.98
N GLU A 296 -4.38 14.77 7.07
CA GLU A 296 -3.46 15.56 7.91
C GLU A 296 -2.21 14.77 8.35
N ASN A 297 -2.38 13.49 8.66
CA ASN A 297 -1.30 12.61 9.11
C ASN A 297 -0.60 11.83 7.96
N MET A 298 -0.85 12.22 6.71
CA MET A 298 -0.37 11.55 5.49
C MET A 298 -0.02 12.56 4.38
N SER A 299 0.67 13.65 4.74
CA SER A 299 1.02 14.72 3.80
C SER A 299 1.97 14.31 2.67
N SER A 300 2.58 13.12 2.75
CA SER A 300 3.41 12.59 1.66
C SER A 300 2.61 12.22 0.41
N ILE A 301 1.27 12.14 0.49
CA ILE A 301 0.38 11.92 -0.65
C ILE A 301 -0.62 13.08 -0.73
N GLN A 302 -0.60 13.80 -1.85
CA GLN A 302 -1.63 14.77 -2.19
C GLN A 302 -2.52 14.22 -3.32
N TYR A 303 -3.81 14.46 -3.18
CA TYR A 303 -4.87 14.10 -4.10
C TYR A 303 -5.30 15.39 -4.81
N VAL A 304 -5.10 15.46 -6.12
CA VAL A 304 -5.41 16.67 -6.90
C VAL A 304 -6.75 16.48 -7.61
N PHE A 305 -7.69 17.34 -7.28
CA PHE A 305 -9.04 17.32 -7.83
C PHE A 305 -9.26 18.47 -8.81
N GLU A 306 -9.98 18.18 -9.89
CA GLU A 306 -10.45 19.17 -10.86
C GLU A 306 -11.98 19.12 -10.95
N PRO A 307 -12.66 20.29 -10.97
CA PRO A 307 -14.09 20.34 -11.26
C PRO A 307 -14.36 19.77 -12.65
N LYS A 308 -15.47 19.04 -12.82
CA LYS A 308 -15.89 18.59 -14.15
C LYS A 308 -16.17 19.79 -15.06
N SER A 309 -15.73 19.73 -16.31
CA SER A 309 -15.90 20.79 -17.32
C SER A 309 -17.33 21.32 -17.39
N ASP A 310 -18.30 20.43 -17.30
CA ASP A 310 -19.73 20.66 -17.49
C ASP A 310 -20.39 21.36 -16.29
N MET A 311 -19.63 21.54 -15.20
CA MET A 311 -20.08 22.15 -13.95
C MET A 311 -19.61 23.59 -13.78
N THR A 312 -18.66 24.05 -14.60
CA THR A 312 -18.17 25.43 -14.58
C THR A 312 -19.24 26.47 -14.95
N THR A 313 -20.35 26.03 -15.55
CA THR A 313 -21.51 26.87 -15.91
C THR A 313 -22.64 26.84 -14.88
N LYS A 314 -22.56 25.98 -13.86
CA LYS A 314 -23.54 25.91 -12.77
C LYS A 314 -23.03 26.76 -11.61
N ASN A 315 -23.85 27.65 -11.05
CA ASN A 315 -23.55 28.45 -9.86
C ASN A 315 -23.48 27.57 -8.59
N LEU A 316 -22.53 26.63 -8.56
CA LEU A 316 -22.25 25.78 -7.40
C LEU A 316 -21.39 26.55 -6.41
N SER A 317 -21.65 26.36 -5.11
CA SER A 317 -20.72 26.79 -4.07
C SER A 317 -19.39 26.04 -4.18
N PRO A 318 -18.28 26.57 -3.64
CA PRO A 318 -16.98 25.91 -3.69
C PRO A 318 -16.99 24.48 -3.13
N ILE A 319 -17.77 24.22 -2.07
CA ILE A 319 -17.87 22.89 -1.47
C ILE A 319 -18.67 21.91 -2.34
N GLU A 320 -19.74 22.36 -2.98
CA GLU A 320 -20.52 21.54 -3.91
C GLU A 320 -19.70 21.19 -5.15
N ALA A 321 -18.92 22.15 -5.66
CA ALA A 321 -18.01 21.93 -6.77
C ALA A 321 -16.91 20.93 -6.39
N LEU A 322 -16.31 21.05 -5.19
CA LEU A 322 -15.30 20.10 -4.70
C LEU A 322 -15.87 18.69 -4.54
N ASN A 323 -17.05 18.54 -3.93
CA ASN A 323 -17.68 17.24 -3.72
C ASN A 323 -17.92 16.45 -5.02
N GLN A 324 -18.01 17.15 -6.15
CA GLN A 324 -18.22 16.57 -7.48
C GLN A 324 -16.93 16.55 -8.34
N ALA A 325 -15.84 17.13 -7.84
CA ALA A 325 -14.56 17.21 -8.55
C ALA A 325 -13.93 15.82 -8.67
N GLU A 326 -13.30 15.56 -9.82
CA GLU A 326 -12.66 14.28 -10.13
C GLU A 326 -11.18 14.31 -9.75
N LEU A 327 -10.70 13.20 -9.20
CA LEU A 327 -9.30 12.99 -8.91
C LEU A 327 -8.51 12.79 -10.22
N VAL A 328 -7.65 13.75 -10.57
CA VAL A 328 -6.92 13.75 -11.84
C VAL A 328 -5.43 13.43 -11.70
N GLU A 329 -4.88 13.59 -10.51
CA GLU A 329 -3.46 13.37 -10.24
C GLU A 329 -3.23 12.97 -8.78
N PHE A 330 -2.27 12.07 -8.56
CA PHE A 330 -1.63 11.92 -7.26
C PHE A 330 -0.25 12.59 -7.27
N VAL A 331 0.09 13.27 -6.18
CA VAL A 331 1.45 13.76 -5.94
C VAL A 331 2.00 13.03 -4.73
N TRP A 332 3.01 12.19 -4.95
CA TRP A 332 3.79 11.60 -3.88
C TRP A 332 5.05 12.42 -3.63
N THR A 333 5.30 12.79 -2.37
CA THR A 333 6.49 13.53 -1.93
C THR A 333 7.31 12.66 -0.99
N ALA A 334 8.61 12.58 -1.25
CA ALA A 334 9.52 11.77 -0.46
C ALA A 334 9.67 12.34 0.96
N ASP A 335 9.34 11.52 1.95
CA ASP A 335 9.57 11.81 3.36
C ASP A 335 10.39 10.67 4.00
N PRO A 336 11.71 10.86 4.22
CA PRO A 336 12.55 9.86 4.86
C PRO A 336 12.11 9.48 6.27
N SER A 337 11.37 10.34 6.98
CA SER A 337 10.88 10.05 8.34
C SER A 337 9.80 8.96 8.36
N LEU A 338 9.15 8.71 7.22
CA LEU A 338 8.18 7.62 7.06
C LEU A 338 8.84 6.26 6.83
N ILE A 339 10.15 6.23 6.52
CA ILE A 339 10.91 4.98 6.41
C ILE A 339 11.47 4.56 7.76
N THR A 340 11.97 5.52 8.55
CA THR A 340 12.53 5.26 9.87
C THR A 340 11.84 6.15 10.89
N GLU A 341 10.88 5.57 11.59
CA GLU A 341 10.21 6.24 12.70
C GLU A 341 11.11 6.17 13.94
N ARG A 342 11.77 7.28 14.25
CA ARG A 342 12.51 7.41 15.50
C ARG A 342 11.49 7.58 16.62
N VAL A 343 11.54 6.71 17.62
CA VAL A 343 10.75 6.90 18.85
C VAL A 343 11.11 8.28 19.40
N SER A 344 10.10 9.13 19.55
CA SER A 344 10.28 10.40 20.26
C SER A 344 10.85 10.06 21.64
N THR A 345 12.02 10.60 21.97
CA THR A 345 12.65 10.40 23.29
C THR A 345 11.93 11.19 24.39
N ASP A 346 10.68 11.59 24.17
CA ASP A 346 9.88 12.27 25.16
C ASP A 346 9.59 11.31 26.32
N ARG A 347 10.40 11.45 27.38
CA ARG A 347 10.37 10.64 28.61
C ARG A 347 9.16 10.96 29.51
N SER A 348 8.13 11.62 28.99
CA SER A 348 6.96 12.04 29.75
C SER A 348 5.89 10.96 29.95
N VAL A 349 6.06 9.74 29.41
CA VAL A 349 5.16 8.62 29.74
C VAL A 349 5.58 8.00 31.07
N PRO A 350 4.71 8.00 32.11
CA PRO A 350 5.02 7.35 33.38
C PRO A 350 5.20 5.85 33.13
N ARG A 351 6.33 5.30 33.59
CA ARG A 351 6.46 3.85 33.69
C ARG A 351 5.41 3.38 34.69
N LEU A 352 4.42 2.64 34.22
CA LEU A 352 3.65 1.76 35.09
C LEU A 352 4.64 0.72 35.62
N SER A 353 5.05 0.91 36.87
CA SER A 353 5.78 -0.06 37.67
C SER A 353 4.95 -1.35 37.73
N GLN A 354 5.55 -2.45 37.30
CA GLN A 354 5.10 -3.80 37.64
C GLN A 354 5.35 -4.08 39.12
#